data_AF-A0AAX0K5Z1-F1
#
_entry.id   AF-A0AAX0K5Z1-F1
#
_cell.length_a   1.000
_cell.length_b   1.000
_cell.length_c   1.000
_cell.angle_alpha   90.00
_cell.angle_beta   90.00
_cell.angle_gamma   90.00
#
_symmetry.space_group_name_H-M   'P 1'
#
loop_
_entity.id
_entity.type
_entity.pdbx_description
1 polymer ?
#
loop_
_entity_poly.entity_id
_entity_poly.type
_entity_poly.pdbx_seq_one_letter_code
_entity_poly.pdbx_strand_id
1 'polypeptide(L)'
;TRKWAYRAIRQGWPAFSQWLDAVIQRVEMYNASLPVPLSPAECRAIGKSIAKYTHRNFTPETFAQYVADTHTPEIQAARGRK
;
A
#
# COMPACT_ATOMS: atom_id res chain seq x y z
N THR A 1 8.05 1.66 -0.89
CA THR A 1 6.96 1.55 0.12
C THR A 1 5.54 1.72 -0.43
N ARG A 2 5.17 2.79 -1.15
CA ARG A 2 3.77 3.02 -1.61
C ARG A 2 3.14 1.89 -2.45
N LYS A 3 3.89 1.29 -3.39
CA LYS A 3 3.41 0.18 -4.23
C LYS A 3 3.04 -1.06 -3.40
N TRP A 4 3.81 -1.33 -2.34
CA TRP A 4 3.49 -2.37 -1.38
C TRP A 4 2.20 -2.03 -0.62
N ALA A 5 2.08 -0.79 -0.14
CA ALA A 5 0.94 -0.33 0.66
C ALA A 5 -0.40 -0.49 -0.08
N TYR A 6 -0.46 -0.17 -1.38
CA TYR A 6 -1.67 -0.36 -2.21
C TYR A 6 -2.18 -1.79 -2.24
N ARG A 7 -1.27 -2.77 -2.11
CA ARG A 7 -1.62 -4.19 -2.08
C ARG A 7 -1.89 -4.65 -0.65
N ALA A 8 -1.02 -4.27 0.29
CA ALA A 8 -1.02 -4.76 1.66
C ALA A 8 -2.21 -4.29 2.49
N ILE A 9 -2.79 -3.10 2.21
CA ILE A 9 -3.96 -2.60 2.95
C ILE A 9 -5.17 -3.55 2.86
N ARG A 10 -5.24 -4.35 1.78
CA ARG A 10 -6.31 -5.35 1.56
C ARG A 10 -6.15 -6.60 2.41
N GLN A 11 -5.06 -6.75 3.16
CA GLN A 11 -4.83 -7.87 4.08
C GLN A 11 -5.53 -7.61 5.42
N GLY A 12 -6.86 -7.56 5.38
CA GLY A 12 -7.69 -7.40 6.58
C GLY A 12 -8.13 -5.97 6.90
N TRP A 13 -7.87 -4.99 6.02
CA TRP A 13 -8.37 -3.60 6.16
C TRP A 13 -8.18 -3.04 7.58
N PRO A 14 -6.93 -2.98 8.08
CA PRO A 14 -6.66 -2.68 9.48
C PRO A 14 -7.09 -1.27 9.86
N ALA A 15 -7.40 -1.08 11.15
CA ALA A 15 -7.64 0.25 11.71
C ALA A 15 -6.44 1.19 11.46
N PHE A 16 -6.71 2.49 11.33
CA PHE A 16 -5.70 3.47 10.93
C PHE A 16 -4.43 3.46 11.78
N SER A 17 -4.53 3.28 13.11
CA SER A 17 -3.36 3.23 13.99
C SER A 17 -2.44 2.04 13.65
N GLN A 18 -3.01 0.84 13.55
CA GLN A 18 -2.27 -0.37 13.16
C GLN A 18 -1.68 -0.23 11.76
N TRP A 19 -2.44 0.37 10.83
CA TRP A 19 -1.97 0.61 9.47
C TRP A 19 -0.82 1.62 9.42
N LEU A 20 -0.91 2.70 10.21
CA LEU A 20 0.13 3.70 10.33
C LEU A 20 1.44 3.07 10.80
N ASP A 21 1.39 2.26 11.85
CA ASP A 21 2.56 1.59 12.42
C ASP A 21 3.18 0.61 11.40
N ALA A 22 2.36 -0.20 10.72
CA ALA A 22 2.82 -1.13 9.70
C ALA A 22 3.51 -0.42 8.52
N VAL A 23 2.99 0.72 8.09
CA VAL A 23 3.58 1.49 6.99
C VAL A 23 4.88 2.17 7.42
N ILE A 24 4.94 2.74 8.63
CA ILE A 24 6.18 3.32 9.19
C ILE A 24 7.25 2.24 9.30
N GLN A 25 6.94 1.09 9.91
CA GLN A 25 7.86 -0.02 10.03
C GLN A 25 8.38 -0.48 8.66
N ARG A 26 7.52 -0.51 7.64
CA ARG A 26 7.95 -0.84 6.27
C ARG A 26 8.89 0.21 5.68
N VAL A 27 8.69 1.50 5.97
CA VAL A 27 9.62 2.56 5.57
C VAL A 27 10.96 2.37 6.26
N GLU A 28 10.96 2.17 7.58
CA GLU A 28 12.17 1.96 8.38
C GLU A 28 12.96 0.73 7.91
N MET A 29 12.27 -0.36 7.56
CA MET A 29 12.90 -1.57 7.01
C MET A 29 13.67 -1.29 5.71
N TYR A 30 13.10 -0.50 4.78
CA TYR A 30 13.83 -0.09 3.57
C TYR A 30 14.91 0.94 3.86
N ASN A 31 14.67 1.84 4.81
CA ASN A 31 15.64 2.86 5.23
C ASN A 31 16.92 2.22 5.79
N ALA A 32 16.79 1.13 6.54
CA ALA A 32 17.90 0.37 7.11
C ALA A 32 18.81 -0.28 6.05
N SER A 33 18.35 -0.40 4.80
CA SER A 33 19.14 -0.93 3.67
C SER A 33 19.88 0.16 2.88
N LEU A 34 19.71 1.44 3.23
CA LEU A 34 20.40 2.53 2.55
C LEU A 34 21.84 2.67 3.07
N PRO A 35 22.82 3.00 2.21
CA PRO A 35 24.19 3.30 2.65
C PRO A 35 24.26 4.47 3.66
N VAL A 36 23.33 5.41 3.53
CA VAL A 36 23.14 6.52 4.48
C VAL A 36 21.65 6.57 4.83
N PRO A 37 21.24 6.06 6.01
CA PRO A 37 19.84 6.07 6.42
C PRO A 37 19.31 7.48 6.69
N LEU A 38 18.02 7.68 6.40
CA LEU A 38 17.24 8.86 6.80
C LEU A 38 17.01 8.87 8.31
N SER A 39 16.64 10.04 8.83
CA SER A 39 16.26 10.18 10.23
C SER A 39 14.94 9.44 10.54
N PRO A 40 14.73 9.04 11.81
CA PRO A 40 13.44 8.45 12.23
C PRO A 40 12.24 9.37 11.98
N ALA A 41 12.43 10.69 12.08
CA ALA A 41 11.38 11.68 11.84
C ALA A 41 10.93 11.68 10.37
N GLU A 42 11.88 11.63 9.43
CA GLU A 42 11.59 11.53 7.99
C GLU A 42 10.89 10.22 7.64
N CYS A 43 11.33 9.10 8.22
CA CYS A 43 10.68 7.81 8.04
C CYS A 43 9.20 7.85 8.50
N ARG A 44 8.94 8.45 9.66
CA ARG A 44 7.57 8.65 10.17
C ARG A 44 6.75 9.57 9.26
N ALA A 45 7.34 10.65 8.74
CA ALA A 45 6.65 11.56 7.82
C ALA A 45 6.23 10.86 6.53
N ILE A 46 7.14 10.10 5.91
CA ILE A 46 6.86 9.29 4.71
C ILE A 46 5.77 8.26 5.02
N GLY A 47 5.92 7.52 6.12
CA GLY A 47 4.97 6.50 6.53
C GLY A 47 3.56 7.07 6.75
N LYS A 48 3.46 8.19 7.47
CA LYS A 48 2.19 8.90 7.72
C LYS A 48 1.52 9.39 6.44
N SER A 49 2.29 9.90 5.48
CA SER A 49 1.77 10.33 4.18
C SER A 49 1.13 9.17 3.42
N ILE A 50 1.84 8.04 3.32
CA ILE A 50 1.36 6.83 2.64
C ILE A 50 0.14 6.25 3.37
N ALA A 51 0.20 6.11 4.70
CA ALA A 51 -0.87 5.55 5.50
C ALA A 51 -2.16 6.36 5.38
N LYS A 52 -2.09 7.70 5.49
CA LYS A 52 -3.24 8.58 5.32
C LYS A 52 -3.86 8.46 3.93
N TYR A 53 -3.04 8.48 2.88
CA TYR A 53 -3.55 8.38 1.52
C TYR A 53 -4.22 7.03 1.27
N THR A 54 -3.59 5.93 1.67
CA THR A 54 -4.14 4.59 1.43
C THR A 54 -5.41 4.35 2.25
N HIS A 55 -5.41 4.67 3.54
CA HIS A 55 -6.58 4.48 4.40
C HIS A 55 -7.78 5.37 4.01
N ARG A 56 -7.55 6.52 3.36
CA ARG A 56 -8.63 7.39 2.89
C ARG A 56 -9.24 6.90 1.57
N ASN A 57 -8.41 6.44 0.63
CA ASN A 57 -8.84 6.22 -0.76
C ASN A 57 -9.00 4.75 -1.13
N PHE A 58 -8.53 3.81 -0.30
CA PHE A 58 -8.63 2.38 -0.57
C PHE A 58 -9.59 1.77 0.44
N THR A 59 -10.66 1.18 -0.07
CA THR A 59 -11.72 0.54 0.70
C THR A 59 -12.14 -0.76 0.02
N PRO A 60 -12.86 -1.66 0.71
CA PRO A 60 -13.41 -2.87 0.09
C PRO A 60 -14.23 -2.55 -1.16
N GLU A 61 -15.04 -1.48 -1.14
CA GLU A 61 -15.96 -1.10 -2.21
C GLU A 61 -15.20 -0.56 -3.42
N THR A 62 -14.25 0.35 -3.21
CA THR A 62 -13.41 0.90 -4.29
C THR A 62 -12.54 -0.20 -4.91
N PHE A 63 -12.10 -1.18 -4.12
CA PHE A 63 -11.40 -2.35 -4.65
C PHE A 63 -12.33 -3.27 -5.44
N ALA A 64 -13.55 -3.53 -4.96
CA ALA A 64 -14.54 -4.33 -5.68
C ALA A 64 -14.88 -3.71 -7.04
N GLN A 65 -15.06 -2.38 -7.08
CA GLN A 65 -15.26 -1.65 -8.33
C GLN A 65 -14.06 -1.80 -9.27
N TYR A 66 -12.84 -1.60 -8.77
CA TYR A 66 -11.63 -1.81 -9.56
C TYR A 66 -11.54 -3.24 -10.13
N VAL A 67 -11.95 -4.25 -9.36
CA VAL A 67 -11.99 -5.64 -9.85
C VAL A 67 -13.02 -5.78 -10.95
N ALA A 68 -14.24 -5.27 -10.77
CA ALA A 68 -15.28 -5.30 -11.79
C ALA A 68 -14.81 -4.65 -13.10
N ASP A 69 -14.14 -3.51 -13.02
CA ASP A 69 -13.68 -2.75 -14.18
C ASP A 69 -12.49 -3.40 -14.93
N THR A 70 -11.66 -4.18 -14.22
CA THR A 70 -10.35 -4.62 -14.75
C THR A 70 -10.13 -6.13 -14.77
N HIS A 71 -11.08 -6.92 -14.24
CA HIS A 71 -10.99 -8.38 -14.16
C HIS A 71 -12.08 -9.11 -14.93
N THR A 72 -12.61 -8.50 -16.00
CA THR A 72 -13.47 -9.24 -16.93
C THR A 72 -12.70 -10.43 -17.54
N PRO A 73 -13.38 -11.54 -17.89
CA PRO A 73 -12.74 -12.71 -18.49
C PRO A 73 -11.90 -12.37 -19.71
N GLU A 74 -12.35 -11.44 -20.55
CA GLU A 74 -11.66 -11.02 -21.77
C GLU A 74 -10.33 -10.32 -21.46
N ILE A 75 -10.35 -9.41 -20.47
CA ILE A 75 -9.15 -8.67 -20.04
C ILE A 75 -8.13 -9.63 -19.42
N GLN A 76 -8.57 -10.55 -18.57
CA GLN A 76 -7.68 -11.52 -17.92
C GLN A 76 -7.12 -12.55 -18.92
N ALA A 77 -7.95 -13.02 -19.84
CA ALA A 77 -7.51 -13.90 -20.93
C ALA A 77 -6.49 -13.21 -21.85
N ALA A 78 -6.61 -11.90 -22.10
CA ALA A 78 -5.60 -11.15 -22.85
C ALA A 78 -4.28 -11.01 -22.06
N ARG A 79 -4.34 -10.84 -20.73
CA ARG A 79 -3.14 -10.75 -19.87
C ARG A 79 -2.36 -12.07 -19.80
N GLY A 80 -3.05 -13.20 -19.70
CA GLY A 80 -2.42 -14.53 -19.62
C GLY A 80 -1.85 -15.07 -20.93
N ARG A 81 -2.10 -14.38 -22.06
CA ARG A 81 -1.53 -14.71 -23.37
C ARG A 81 -0.15 -14.08 -23.62
N LYS A 82 0.33 -13.22 -22.72
CA LYS A 82 1.70 -12.69 -22.73
C LYS A 82 2.64 -13.64 -22.01
#